data_AF-A0A6C0F358-F1
#
_entry.id   AF-A0A6C0F358-F1
#
_cell.length_a   1.000
_cell.length_b   1.000
_cell.length_c   1.000
_cell.angle_alpha   90.00
_cell.angle_beta   90.00
_cell.angle_gamma   90.00
#
_symmetry.space_group_name_H-M   'P 1'
#
loop_
_entity.id
_entity.type
_entity.pdbx_description
1 polymer ?
#
loop_
_entity_poly.entity_id
_entity_poly.type
_entity_poly.pdbx_seq_one_letter_code
_entity_poly.pdbx_strand_id
1 'polypeptide(L)'
;MSLESNTINNNNNMSTSSFSFYVPRMLSEYDETRVRGCVSSVLCIGEVIRVDFVPIEGEPRFQKAFIHMGTIYGGHQSTDHIMNEVFNNDKGVRVYPSQFGSSEYWILLKNKKPVSETKLNIHQIAENANILQSVVEAQAQEIKALREELAKLVMKEMGYEAV
;
A
#
# COMPACT_ATOMS: atom_id res chain seq x y z
N MET A 1 50.37 -3.95 27.89
CA MET A 1 50.06 -4.22 26.48
C MET A 1 48.58 -4.47 26.38
N SER A 2 47.83 -3.40 26.12
CA SER A 2 46.38 -3.42 25.95
C SER A 2 46.10 -3.79 24.50
N LEU A 3 45.41 -4.91 24.27
CA LEU A 3 44.85 -5.25 22.99
C LEU A 3 43.37 -4.94 23.05
N GLU A 4 43.00 -3.76 22.54
CA GLU A 4 41.62 -3.40 22.28
C GLU A 4 41.14 -4.20 21.06
N SER A 5 40.24 -5.15 21.30
CA SER A 5 39.51 -5.84 20.26
C SER A 5 38.48 -4.87 19.67
N ASN A 6 38.77 -4.32 18.49
CA ASN A 6 37.82 -3.58 17.67
C ASN A 6 36.69 -4.51 17.22
N THR A 7 35.63 -4.58 18.02
CA THR A 7 34.34 -5.13 17.57
C THR A 7 33.72 -4.12 16.61
N ILE A 8 33.88 -4.37 15.31
CA ILE A 8 33.13 -3.66 14.28
C ILE A 8 31.66 -4.04 14.45
N ASN A 9 30.88 -3.15 15.04
CA ASN A 9 29.43 -3.19 15.04
C ASN A 9 28.94 -3.03 13.60
N ASN A 10 28.79 -4.15 12.90
CA ASN A 10 27.98 -4.23 11.70
C ASN A 10 26.51 -4.09 12.11
N ASN A 11 26.10 -2.86 12.44
CA ASN A 11 24.71 -2.47 12.37
C ASN A 11 24.32 -2.45 10.89
N ASN A 12 24.07 -3.65 10.35
CA ASN A 12 23.25 -3.81 9.17
C ASN A 12 21.86 -3.29 9.56
N ASN A 13 21.61 -2.01 9.34
CA ASN A 13 20.28 -1.49 9.09
C ASN A 13 19.75 -2.25 7.88
N MET A 14 19.21 -3.43 8.15
CA MET A 14 18.50 -4.25 7.20
C MET A 14 17.27 -3.43 6.83
N SER A 15 17.37 -2.68 5.73
CA SER A 15 16.22 -2.13 5.04
C SER A 15 15.35 -3.33 4.69
N THR A 16 14.41 -3.66 5.58
CA THR A 16 13.41 -4.69 5.34
C THR A 16 12.61 -4.21 4.16
N SER A 17 12.96 -4.69 2.97
CA SER A 17 12.16 -4.49 1.78
C SER A 17 10.83 -5.18 2.06
N SER A 18 9.86 -4.41 2.56
CA SER A 18 8.55 -4.93 2.93
C SER A 18 7.82 -5.32 1.65
N PHE A 19 7.82 -6.61 1.34
CA PHE A 19 7.07 -7.12 0.21
C PHE A 19 5.59 -6.93 0.51
N SER A 20 4.87 -6.32 -0.43
CA SER A 20 3.44 -6.09 -0.28
C SER A 20 2.75 -6.45 -1.58
N PHE A 21 1.71 -7.28 -1.45
CA PHE A 21 0.86 -7.68 -2.56
C PHE A 21 -0.43 -6.85 -2.57
N TYR A 22 -0.92 -6.58 -3.76
CA TYR A 22 -2.24 -6.03 -4.00
C TYR A 22 -3.11 -7.09 -4.66
N VAL A 23 -4.29 -7.33 -4.08
CA VAL A 23 -5.34 -8.18 -4.63
C VAL A 23 -6.51 -7.29 -5.05
N PRO A 24 -6.78 -7.13 -6.34
CA PRO A 24 -7.78 -6.18 -6.83
C PRO A 24 -9.21 -6.63 -6.56
N ARG A 25 -9.43 -7.93 -6.41
CA ARG A 25 -10.75 -8.53 -6.18
C ARG A 25 -10.61 -9.81 -5.36
N MET A 26 -11.29 -9.83 -4.22
CA MET A 26 -11.39 -10.93 -3.27
C MET A 26 -12.83 -10.94 -2.71
N LEU A 27 -13.37 -12.08 -2.33
CA LEU A 27 -14.69 -12.11 -1.68
C LEU A 27 -14.65 -11.34 -0.34
N SER A 28 -15.75 -10.64 -0.02
CA SER A 28 -15.85 -9.86 1.23
C SER A 28 -15.94 -10.73 2.50
N GLU A 29 -16.12 -12.04 2.35
CA GLU A 29 -16.11 -13.01 3.47
C GLU A 29 -14.70 -13.38 3.97
N TYR A 30 -13.65 -12.93 3.27
CA TYR A 30 -12.29 -13.08 3.76
C TYR A 30 -12.01 -12.05 4.84
N ASP A 31 -11.68 -12.56 6.03
CA ASP A 31 -11.08 -11.78 7.09
C ASP A 31 -9.55 -11.92 7.05
N GLU A 32 -8.88 -11.14 7.89
CA GLU A 32 -7.42 -11.17 7.97
C GLU A 32 -6.90 -12.58 8.29
N THR A 33 -7.50 -13.27 9.26
CA THR A 33 -7.11 -14.63 9.68
C THR A 33 -7.13 -15.62 8.51
N ARG A 34 -8.19 -15.62 7.70
CA ARG A 34 -8.30 -16.46 6.51
C ARG A 34 -7.26 -16.11 5.47
N VAL A 35 -7.04 -14.82 5.19
CA VAL A 35 -6.00 -14.39 4.25
C VAL A 35 -4.62 -14.85 4.71
N ARG A 36 -4.29 -14.68 6.00
CA ARG A 36 -3.01 -15.17 6.56
C ARG A 36 -2.85 -16.67 6.36
N GLY A 37 -3.87 -17.46 6.68
CA GLY A 37 -3.86 -18.91 6.49
C GLY A 37 -3.70 -19.33 5.03
N CYS A 38 -4.39 -18.66 4.10
CA CYS A 38 -4.23 -18.89 2.67
C CYS A 38 -2.80 -18.61 2.21
N VAL A 39 -2.24 -17.45 2.56
CA VAL A 39 -0.90 -17.04 2.12
C VAL A 39 0.20 -17.93 2.71
N SER A 40 0.10 -18.30 3.98
CA SER A 40 1.13 -19.08 4.67
C SER A 40 1.02 -20.59 4.42
N SER A 41 -0.20 -21.15 4.50
CA SER A 41 -0.40 -22.60 4.54
C SER A 41 -0.90 -23.20 3.23
N VAL A 42 -1.65 -22.43 2.43
CA VAL A 42 -2.17 -22.91 1.12
C VAL A 42 -1.19 -22.58 0.01
N LEU A 43 -0.76 -21.31 -0.06
CA LEU A 43 0.11 -20.81 -1.13
C LEU A 43 1.59 -20.95 -0.79
N CYS A 44 1.93 -21.18 0.48
CA CYS A 44 3.30 -21.32 0.98
C CYS A 44 4.21 -20.13 0.64
N ILE A 45 3.65 -18.92 0.55
CA ILE A 45 4.39 -17.71 0.13
C ILE A 45 5.22 -17.15 1.29
N GLY A 46 4.64 -17.13 2.50
CA GLY A 46 5.29 -16.50 3.65
C GLY A 46 4.35 -16.11 4.78
N GLU A 47 4.88 -15.31 5.69
CA GLU A 47 4.14 -14.78 6.85
C GLU A 47 3.63 -13.37 6.57
N VAL A 48 2.34 -13.18 6.82
CA VAL A 48 1.64 -11.90 6.66
C VAL A 48 1.62 -11.15 8.00
N ILE A 49 2.10 -9.91 8.00
CA ILE A 49 2.07 -9.02 9.18
C ILE A 49 0.71 -8.35 9.31
N ARG A 50 0.15 -7.88 8.20
CA ARG A 50 -1.06 -7.07 8.17
C ARG A 50 -1.78 -7.22 6.83
N VAL A 51 -3.11 -7.17 6.87
CA VAL A 51 -3.95 -7.07 5.66
C VAL A 51 -4.85 -5.85 5.76
N ASP A 52 -4.79 -4.96 4.76
CA ASP A 52 -5.69 -3.81 4.66
C ASP A 52 -6.77 -4.11 3.62
N PHE A 53 -8.03 -4.11 4.03
CA PHE A 53 -9.17 -4.31 3.14
C PHE A 53 -9.77 -2.98 2.70
N VAL A 54 -10.16 -2.89 1.43
CA VAL A 54 -10.84 -1.72 0.88
C VAL A 54 -12.08 -2.17 0.09
N PRO A 55 -13.29 -1.70 0.43
CA PRO A 55 -14.49 -2.02 -0.32
C PRO A 55 -14.39 -1.62 -1.80
N ILE A 56 -15.08 -2.36 -2.67
CA ILE A 56 -15.25 -1.99 -4.08
C ILE A 56 -16.62 -1.30 -4.21
N GLU A 57 -16.61 -0.05 -4.65
CA GLU A 57 -17.83 0.73 -4.86
C GLU A 57 -18.74 0.01 -5.87
N GLY A 58 -20.02 -0.17 -5.50
CA GLY A 58 -21.00 -0.89 -6.31
C GLY A 58 -20.91 -2.42 -6.25
N GLU A 59 -19.91 -3.01 -5.59
CA GLU A 59 -19.74 -4.47 -5.49
C GLU A 59 -19.63 -4.95 -4.03
N PRO A 60 -20.74 -5.07 -3.26
CA PRO A 60 -20.69 -5.40 -1.83
C PRO A 60 -20.18 -6.82 -1.51
N ARG A 61 -20.17 -7.71 -2.52
CA ARG A 61 -19.67 -9.07 -2.39
C ARG A 61 -18.15 -9.17 -2.52
N PHE A 62 -17.49 -8.10 -2.96
CA PHE A 62 -16.07 -8.09 -3.25
C PHE A 62 -15.36 -6.93 -2.56
N GLN A 63 -14.10 -7.15 -2.27
CA GLN A 63 -13.20 -6.16 -1.70
C GLN A 63 -11.81 -6.28 -2.35
N LYS A 64 -11.05 -5.20 -2.25
CA LYS A 64 -9.61 -5.17 -2.51
C LYS A 64 -8.88 -5.53 -1.22
N ALA A 65 -7.69 -6.12 -1.35
CA ALA A 65 -6.82 -6.37 -0.21
C ALA A 65 -5.39 -5.94 -0.50
N PHE A 66 -4.71 -5.40 0.51
CA PHE A 66 -3.28 -5.13 0.50
C PHE A 66 -2.64 -6.01 1.57
N ILE A 67 -1.80 -6.95 1.15
CA ILE A 67 -1.21 -7.97 2.01
C ILE A 67 0.24 -7.58 2.26
N HIS A 68 0.60 -7.26 3.49
CA HIS A 68 1.94 -6.86 3.88
C HIS A 68 2.67 -8.06 4.47
N MET A 69 3.78 -8.44 3.84
CA MET A 69 4.56 -9.62 4.20
C MET A 69 5.64 -9.23 5.21
N GLY A 70 5.82 -10.06 6.24
CA GLY A 70 6.97 -9.97 7.14
C GLY A 70 8.12 -10.82 6.68
N THR A 71 7.81 -12.04 6.26
CA THR A 71 8.79 -13.02 5.83
C THR A 71 8.28 -13.68 4.55
N ILE A 72 9.17 -13.89 3.58
CA ILE A 72 8.90 -14.71 2.40
C ILE A 72 9.59 -16.06 2.60
N TYR A 73 8.86 -17.15 2.37
CA TYR A 73 9.42 -18.50 2.44
C TYR A 73 10.25 -18.76 1.18
N GLY A 74 11.57 -18.71 1.31
CA GLY A 74 12.49 -19.01 0.21
C GLY A 74 12.61 -20.50 -0.07
N GLY A 75 12.99 -20.86 -1.31
CA GLY A 75 13.34 -22.22 -1.70
C GLY A 75 12.16 -23.11 -2.12
N HIS A 76 10.95 -22.54 -2.19
CA HIS A 76 9.78 -23.20 -2.76
C HIS A 76 9.51 -22.68 -4.17
N GLN A 77 9.48 -23.56 -5.17
CA GLN A 77 9.39 -23.17 -6.59
C GLN A 77 8.20 -22.27 -6.90
N SER A 78 7.03 -22.50 -6.28
CA SER A 78 5.86 -21.64 -6.48
C SER A 78 6.07 -20.24 -5.91
N THR A 79 6.72 -20.13 -4.76
CA THR A 79 7.01 -18.86 -4.11
C THR A 79 8.03 -18.08 -4.91
N ASP A 80 9.12 -18.73 -5.32
CA ASP A 80 10.15 -18.10 -6.15
C ASP A 80 9.56 -17.61 -7.48
N HIS A 81 8.66 -18.39 -8.09
CA HIS A 81 7.93 -17.98 -9.29
C HIS A 81 7.03 -16.76 -9.05
N ILE A 82 6.22 -16.76 -7.99
CA ILE A 82 5.36 -15.62 -7.63
C ILE A 82 6.20 -14.38 -7.39
N MET A 83 7.28 -14.49 -6.62
CA MET A 83 8.13 -13.36 -6.29
C MET A 83 8.80 -12.78 -7.54
N ASN A 84 9.30 -13.64 -8.43
CA ASN A 84 9.91 -13.21 -9.67
C ASN A 84 8.91 -12.51 -10.61
N GLU A 85 7.75 -13.12 -10.84
CA GLU A 85 6.75 -12.53 -11.74
C GLU A 85 6.17 -11.23 -11.17
N VAL A 86 5.84 -11.19 -9.88
CA VAL A 86 5.19 -10.03 -9.27
C VAL A 86 6.17 -8.88 -9.03
N PHE A 87 7.34 -9.14 -8.43
CA PHE A 87 8.22 -8.06 -7.98
C PHE A 87 9.32 -7.69 -8.97
N ASN A 88 9.84 -8.67 -9.73
CA ASN A 88 10.90 -8.43 -10.71
C ASN A 88 10.34 -8.10 -12.10
N ASN A 89 9.26 -8.76 -12.50
CA ASN A 89 8.66 -8.59 -13.83
C ASN A 89 7.42 -7.67 -13.86
N ASP A 90 6.95 -7.17 -12.71
CA ASP A 90 5.73 -6.34 -12.55
C ASP A 90 4.48 -6.97 -13.19
N LYS A 91 4.35 -8.30 -13.12
CA LYS A 91 3.22 -9.07 -13.67
C LYS A 91 2.28 -9.59 -12.59
N GLY A 92 1.04 -9.83 -12.97
CA GLY A 92 0.04 -10.46 -12.12
C GLY A 92 0.14 -11.97 -12.13
N VAL A 93 0.13 -12.60 -10.95
CA VAL A 93 0.08 -14.06 -10.82
C VAL A 93 -1.27 -14.50 -10.31
N ARG A 94 -1.89 -15.47 -11.00
CA ARG A 94 -3.13 -16.09 -10.56
C ARG A 94 -2.84 -17.19 -9.54
N VAL A 95 -3.47 -17.13 -8.39
CA VAL A 95 -3.36 -18.13 -7.31
C VAL A 95 -4.74 -18.57 -6.85
N TYR A 96 -4.84 -19.77 -6.27
CA TYR A 96 -6.09 -20.34 -5.80
C TYR A 96 -6.03 -20.49 -4.28
N PRO A 97 -6.77 -19.67 -3.51
CA PRO A 97 -6.72 -19.66 -2.05
C PRO A 97 -7.43 -20.85 -1.39
N SER A 98 -8.23 -21.60 -2.15
CA SER A 98 -8.96 -22.78 -1.70
C SER A 98 -8.30 -24.07 -2.20
N GLN A 99 -8.13 -25.02 -1.29
CA GLN A 99 -7.57 -26.34 -1.60
C GLN A 99 -8.60 -27.29 -2.24
N PHE A 100 -9.91 -27.00 -2.12
CA PHE A 100 -10.98 -27.96 -2.40
C PHE A 100 -11.90 -27.52 -3.57
N GLY A 101 -11.31 -27.27 -4.73
CA GLY A 101 -12.06 -27.20 -6.00
C GLY A 101 -13.01 -26.00 -6.15
N SER A 102 -12.83 -24.93 -5.36
CA SER A 102 -13.52 -23.68 -5.67
C SER A 102 -12.92 -23.08 -6.94
N SER A 103 -13.76 -22.47 -7.77
CA SER A 103 -13.32 -21.70 -8.95
C SER A 103 -12.81 -20.31 -8.57
N GLU A 104 -12.63 -20.03 -7.27
CA GLU A 104 -12.15 -18.75 -6.81
C GLU A 104 -10.64 -18.66 -7.02
N TYR A 105 -10.21 -17.53 -7.57
CA TYR A 105 -8.81 -17.21 -7.72
C TYR A 105 -8.55 -15.78 -7.27
N TRP A 106 -7.33 -15.53 -6.83
CA TRP A 106 -6.80 -14.20 -6.61
C TRP A 106 -5.76 -13.87 -7.68
N ILE A 107 -5.66 -12.58 -8.01
CA ILE A 107 -4.56 -12.06 -8.81
C ILE A 107 -3.65 -11.29 -7.86
N LEU A 108 -2.44 -11.79 -7.66
CA LEU A 108 -1.42 -11.13 -6.87
C LEU A 108 -0.68 -10.14 -7.77
N LEU A 109 -0.71 -8.87 -7.39
CA LEU A 109 0.02 -7.77 -8.03
C LEU A 109 1.00 -7.16 -7.04
N LYS A 110 2.02 -6.45 -7.53
CA LYS A 110 2.92 -5.67 -6.68
C LYS A 110 2.17 -4.46 -6.13
N ASN A 111 2.17 -4.29 -4.81
CA ASN A 111 1.70 -3.03 -4.23
C ASN A 111 2.74 -1.94 -4.50
N LYS A 112 2.38 -0.96 -5.34
CA LYS A 112 3.28 0.11 -5.78
C LYS A 112 3.50 1.19 -4.72
N LYS A 113 2.60 1.30 -3.75
CA LYS A 113 2.64 2.31 -2.68
C LYS A 113 2.25 1.68 -1.34
N PRO A 114 3.09 0.79 -0.78
CA PRO A 114 2.82 0.21 0.53
C PRO A 114 2.85 1.31 1.58
N VAL A 115 1.76 1.43 2.33
CA VAL A 115 1.66 2.35 3.47
C VAL A 115 2.29 1.66 4.67
N SER A 116 3.20 2.31 5.40
CA SER A 116 3.76 1.74 6.63
C SER A 116 2.70 1.58 7.71
N GLU A 117 2.94 0.69 8.67
CA GLU A 117 2.10 0.64 9.88
C GLU A 117 2.21 1.95 10.66
N THR A 118 1.05 2.55 10.96
CA THR A 118 1.01 3.74 11.80
C THR A 118 1.14 3.33 13.26
N LYS A 119 2.06 3.99 13.96
CA LYS A 119 2.20 3.87 15.43
C LYS A 119 1.29 4.86 16.18
N LEU A 120 0.53 5.67 15.44
CA LEU A 120 -0.33 6.68 16.01
C LEU A 120 -1.62 6.05 16.52
N ASN A 121 -2.07 6.50 17.68
CA ASN A 121 -3.38 6.11 18.20
C ASN A 121 -4.50 6.82 17.42
N ILE A 122 -5.74 6.36 17.61
CA ILE A 122 -6.91 6.89 16.88
C ILE A 122 -7.13 8.40 17.08
N HIS A 123 -6.81 8.93 18.26
CA HIS A 123 -6.94 10.36 18.57
C HIS A 123 -5.92 11.20 17.81
N GLN A 124 -4.67 10.73 17.72
CA GLN A 124 -3.62 11.37 16.94
C GLN A 124 -3.92 11.34 15.45
N ILE A 125 -4.52 10.25 14.96
CA ILE A 125 -4.96 10.14 13.56
C ILE A 125 -6.08 11.15 13.29
N ALA A 126 -7.09 11.23 14.15
CA ALA A 126 -8.19 12.18 14.00
C ALA A 126 -7.71 13.64 14.02
N GLU A 127 -6.81 13.98 14.94
CA GLU A 127 -6.26 15.32 15.02
C GLU A 127 -5.44 15.68 13.78
N ASN A 128 -4.58 14.76 13.31
CA ASN A 128 -3.84 14.96 12.08
C ASN A 128 -4.75 15.12 10.86
N ALA A 129 -5.86 14.37 10.81
CA ALA A 129 -6.84 14.50 9.73
C ALA A 129 -7.52 15.88 9.74
N ASN A 130 -7.87 16.41 10.92
CA ASN A 130 -8.43 17.75 11.05
C ASN A 130 -7.44 18.83 10.60
N ILE A 131 -6.17 18.73 11.03
CA ILE A 131 -5.11 19.66 10.63
C ILE A 131 -4.92 19.62 9.11
N LEU A 132 -4.85 18.43 8.52
CA LEU A 132 -4.71 18.26 7.07
C LEU A 132 -5.91 18.85 6.31
N GLN A 133 -7.12 18.65 6.82
CA GLN A 133 -8.33 19.25 6.24
C GLN A 133 -8.25 20.78 6.24
N SER A 134 -7.88 21.40 7.37
CA SER A 134 -7.72 22.86 7.46
C SER A 134 -6.63 23.40 6.53
N VAL A 135 -5.50 22.69 6.40
CA VAL A 135 -4.42 23.08 5.49
C VAL A 135 -4.87 23.00 4.03
N VAL A 136 -5.59 21.94 3.64
CA VAL A 136 -6.12 21.79 2.28
C VAL A 136 -7.12 22.91 1.95
N GLU A 137 -7.98 23.26 2.90
CA GLU A 137 -8.94 24.36 2.73
C GLU A 137 -8.24 25.71 2.56
N ALA A 138 -7.21 26.00 3.37
CA ALA A 138 -6.41 27.20 3.24
C ALA A 138 -5.70 27.27 1.88
N GLN A 139 -5.09 26.16 1.43
CA GLN A 139 -4.46 26.06 0.11
C GLN A 139 -5.47 26.25 -1.03
N ALA A 140 -6.68 25.70 -0.90
CA ALA A 140 -7.73 25.87 -1.91
C ALA A 140 -8.16 27.35 -2.03
N GLN A 141 -8.24 28.07 -0.90
CA GLN A 141 -8.53 29.50 -0.89
C GLN A 141 -7.39 30.32 -1.51
N GLU A 142 -6.14 30.02 -1.18
CA GLU A 142 -4.97 30.69 -1.75
C GLU A 142 -4.88 30.47 -3.28
N ILE A 143 -5.06 29.23 -3.75
CA ILE A 143 -5.09 28.91 -5.19
C ILE A 143 -6.22 29.68 -5.89
N LYS A 144 -7.39 29.81 -5.25
CA LYS A 144 -8.50 30.59 -5.80
C LYS A 144 -8.13 32.07 -5.93
N ALA A 145 -7.57 32.67 -4.88
CA ALA A 145 -7.15 34.07 -4.89
C ALA A 145 -6.09 34.33 -5.98
N LEU A 146 -5.07 33.47 -6.08
CA LEU A 146 -4.03 33.57 -7.11
C LEU A 146 -4.60 33.43 -8.53
N ARG A 147 -5.58 32.53 -8.74
CA ARG A 147 -6.26 32.38 -10.04
C ARG A 147 -7.08 33.61 -10.41
N GLU A 148 -7.76 34.24 -9.46
CA GLU A 148 -8.52 35.47 -9.68
C GLU A 148 -7.60 36.66 -9.99
N GLU A 149 -6.46 36.76 -9.31
CA GLU A 149 -5.45 37.78 -9.57
C GLU A 149 -4.81 37.62 -10.95
N LEU A 150 -4.44 36.38 -11.31
CA LEU A 150 -3.97 36.04 -12.65
C LEU A 150 -5.00 36.40 -13.73
N ALA A 151 -6.28 36.09 -13.51
CA ALA A 151 -7.33 36.44 -14.47
C ALA A 151 -7.46 37.95 -14.67
N LYS A 152 -7.38 38.75 -13.59
CA LYS A 152 -7.40 40.21 -13.67
C LYS A 152 -6.19 40.77 -14.42
N LEU A 153 -4.99 40.23 -14.17
CA LEU A 153 -3.77 40.64 -14.86
C LEU A 153 -3.82 40.29 -16.35
N VAL A 154 -4.29 39.09 -16.70
CA VAL A 154 -4.47 38.67 -18.10
C VAL A 154 -5.51 39.54 -18.81
N MET A 155 -6.64 39.87 -18.16
CA MET A 155 -7.64 40.78 -18.75
C MET A 155 -7.08 42.20 -18.97
N LYS A 156 -6.25 42.67 -18.03
CA LYS A 156 -5.55 43.95 -18.15
C LYS A 156 -4.52 43.95 -19.29
N GLU A 157 -3.74 42.88 -19.44
CA GLU A 157 -2.81 42.72 -20.57
C GLU A 157 -3.51 42.60 -21.92
N MET A 158 -4.71 42.00 -21.95
CA MET A 158 -5.54 41.91 -23.16
C MET A 158 -6.30 43.20 -23.50
N GLY A 159 -6.15 44.27 -22.73
CA GLY A 159 -6.72 45.59 -23.02
C GLY A 159 -8.23 45.71 -22.77
N TYR A 160 -8.82 44.82 -21.98
CA TYR A 160 -10.22 44.94 -21.55
C TYR A 160 -10.28 45.68 -20.20
N GLU A 161 -10.35 47.01 -20.21
CA GLU A 161 -10.72 47.77 -19.02
C GLU A 161 -12.25 47.78 -18.88
N ALA A 162 -12.75 47.34 -17.71
CA ALA A 162 -14.16 47.43 -17.38
C ALA A 162 -14.53 48.90 -17.12
N VAL A 163 -15.43 49.44 -17.95
CA VAL A 163 -16.12 50.72 -17.74
C VAL A 163 -17.08 50.62 -16.57
#